data_AF-G7WQ28-F1
#
_entry.id   AF-G7WQ28-F1
#
_cell.length_a   1.000
_cell.length_b   1.000
_cell.length_c   1.000
_cell.angle_alpha   90.00
_cell.angle_beta   90.00
_cell.angle_gamma   90.00
#
_symmetry.space_group_name_H-M   'P 1'
#
loop_
_entity.id
_entity.type
_entity.pdbx_description
1 polymer ?
#
loop_
_entity_poly.entity_id
_entity_poly.type
_entity_poly.pdbx_seq_one_letter_code
_entity_poly.pdbx_strand_id
1 'polypeptide(L)' 'MPSRIDIPKEKIEDFCRRWKIKEMAIFGSALREDFGPESDLDLLVTFSE' A
#
# COMPACT_ATOMS: atom_id res chain seq x y z
N MET A 1 10.46 4.19 -11.45
CA MET A 1 9.71 5.46 -11.57
C MET A 1 9.19 5.83 -10.20
N PRO A 2 9.25 7.09 -9.77
CA PRO A 2 8.64 7.49 -8.49
C PRO A 2 7.14 7.16 -8.54
N SER A 3 6.60 6.52 -7.50
CA SER A 3 5.17 6.20 -7.41
C SER A 3 4.36 7.49 -7.51
N ARG A 4 3.34 7.51 -8.38
CA ARG A 4 2.41 8.66 -8.54
C ARG A 4 1.47 8.86 -7.34
N ILE A 5 1.64 8.04 -6.31
CA ILE A 5 0.79 8.00 -5.13
C ILE A 5 1.59 8.62 -3.99
N ASP A 6 1.04 9.66 -3.37
CA ASP A 6 1.53 10.18 -2.11
C ASP A 6 1.17 9.19 -1.00
N ILE A 7 2.18 8.55 -0.41
CA ILE A 7 1.98 7.53 0.62
C ILE A 7 2.27 8.19 1.97
N PRO A 8 1.25 8.46 2.80
CA PRO A 8 1.44 9.07 4.12
C PRO A 8 2.06 8.06 5.08
N LYS A 9 3.39 7.92 5.04
CA LYS A 9 4.15 6.86 5.73
C LYS A 9 3.79 6.73 7.20
N GLU A 10 3.70 7.83 7.94
CA GLU A 10 3.37 7.80 9.37
C GLU A 10 1.99 7.16 9.64
N LYS A 11 0.97 7.53 8.85
CA LYS A 11 -0.38 6.95 8.99
C LYS A 11 -0.40 5.47 8.63
N ILE A 12 0.37 5.09 7.62
CA ILE A 12 0.51 3.69 7.20
C ILE A 12 1.23 2.88 8.27
N GLU A 13 2.30 3.41 8.86
CA GLU A 13 3.01 2.75 9.96
C GLU A 13 2.12 2.59 11.20
N ASP A 14 1.34 3.60 11.57
CA ASP A 14 0.35 3.50 12.65
C ASP A 14 -0.70 2.43 12.39
N PHE A 15 -1.20 2.37 11.15
CA PHE A 15 -2.10 1.33 10.71
C PHE A 15 -1.46 -0.06 10.86
N CYS A 16 -0.23 -0.23 10.34
CA CYS A 16 0.48 -1.50 10.42
C CYS A 16 0.69 -1.93 11.88
N ARG A 17 1.11 -1.02 12.77
CA ARG A 17 1.26 -1.29 14.21
C ARG A 17 -0.04 -1.75 14.86
N ARG A 18 -1.15 -1.05 14.58
CA ARG A 18 -2.47 -1.36 15.15
C ARG A 18 -2.92 -2.78 14.80
N TRP A 19 -2.65 -3.21 13.57
CA TRP A 19 -3.11 -4.50 13.04
C TRP A 19 -2.04 -5.59 13.04
N LYS A 20 -0.89 -5.35 13.67
CA LYS A 20 0.26 -6.27 13.71
C LYS A 20 0.75 -6.69 12.31
N ILE A 21 0.70 -5.78 11.36
CA ILE A 21 1.26 -5.97 10.03
C ILE A 21 2.77 -5.67 10.12
N LYS A 22 3.58 -6.67 9.76
CA LYS A 22 5.04 -6.58 9.70
C LYS A 22 5.51 -5.91 8.40
N GLU A 23 4.84 -6.22 7.29
CA GLU A 23 5.18 -5.71 5.97
C GLU A 23 3.91 -5.48 5.16
N MET A 24 3.88 -4.39 4.38
CA MET A 24 2.82 -4.10 3.43
C MET A 24 3.43 -3.64 2.10
N ALA A 25 2.96 -4.22 1.00
CA ALA A 25 3.40 -3.90 -0.35
C ALA A 25 2.20 -3.63 -1.27
N ILE A 26 2.38 -2.69 -2.20
CA ILE A 26 1.42 -2.43 -3.28
C ILE A 26 1.80 -3.30 -4.47
N PHE A 27 0.81 -3.94 -5.08
CA PHE A 27 1.00 -4.70 -6.32
C PHE A 27 -0.14 -4.45 -7.30
N GLY A 28 -0.13 -5.15 -8.43
CA GLY A 28 -1.24 -5.11 -9.38
C GLY A 28 -1.34 -3.80 -10.16
N SER A 29 -2.57 -3.36 -10.39
CA SER A 29 -2.88 -2.26 -11.33
C SER A 29 -2.28 -0.91 -10.93
N ALA A 30 -2.08 -0.69 -9.62
CA ALA A 30 -1.52 0.53 -9.05
C ALA A 30 -0.07 0.85 -9.50
N LEU A 31 0.63 -0.13 -10.08
CA LEU A 31 1.98 0.05 -10.62
C LEU A 31 1.98 0.53 -12.08
N ARG A 32 0.84 0.50 -12.75
CA ARG A 32 0.70 0.88 -14.17
C ARG A 32 0.43 2.38 -14.32
N GLU A 33 0.71 2.91 -15.51
CA GLU A 33 0.56 4.33 -15.81
C GLU A 33 -0.90 4.79 -15.94
N ASP A 34 -1.82 3.85 -16.18
CA ASP A 34 -3.26 4.07 -16.33
C ASP A 34 -4.05 3.90 -15.03
N PHE A 35 -3.37 3.74 -13.88
CA PHE A 35 -4.01 3.71 -12.59
C PHE A 35 -4.75 5.03 -12.31
N GLY A 36 -6.03 4.92 -11.93
CA GLY A 36 -6.89 6.07 -11.71
C GLY A 36 -7.96 5.84 -10.64
N PRO A 37 -8.86 6.82 -10.42
CA PRO A 37 -9.84 6.77 -9.32
C PRO A 37 -10.82 5.59 -9.37
N GLU A 38 -11.05 5.03 -10.56
CA GLU A 38 -11.93 3.87 -10.78
C GLU A 38 -11.20 2.52 -10.63
N SER A 39 -9.88 2.55 -10.38
CA SER A 39 -9.06 1.35 -10.22
C SER A 39 -9.05 0.86 -8.78
N ASP A 40 -9.10 -0.46 -8.60
CA ASP A 40 -8.88 -1.08 -7.29
C ASP A 40 -7.42 -0.93 -6.83
N LEU A 41 -7.20 -0.93 -5.51
CA LEU A 41 -5.87 -0.93 -4.91
C LEU A 41 -5.57 -2.28 -4.26
N ASP A 42 -4.63 -3.02 -4.86
CA ASP A 42 -4.19 -4.31 -4.36
C ASP A 42 -3.03 -4.17 -3.36
N LEU A 43 -3.20 -4.75 -2.16
CA LEU A 43 -2.22 -4.76 -1.08
C LEU A 43 -1.87 -6.18 -0.66
N LEU A 44 -0.58 -6.46 -0.54
CA LEU A 44 -0.07 -7.68 0.09
C LEU A 44 0.41 -7.33 1.49
N VAL A 45 -0.07 -8.07 2.49
CA VAL A 45 0.31 -7.87 3.89
C VAL A 45 0.92 -9.14 4.46
N THR A 46 1.98 -8.97 5.24
CA THR A 46 2.56 -10.01 6.08
C THR A 46 2.34 -9.61 7.53
N PHE A 47 1.73 -10.47 8.33
CA PHE A 47 1.52 -10.23 9.75
C PHE A 47 2.70 -10.71 10.57
N SER A 48 2.92 -10.07 11.71
CA SER A 48 3.78 -10.60 12.76
C SER A 48 3.07 -11.78 13.44
N GLU A 49 3.82 -12.83 13.76
CA GLU A 49 3.34 -13.96 14.60
C GLU A 49 2.90 -13.51 16.00
#